data_AF-A0A9D0W1B0-F1
#
_entry.id   AF-A0A9D0W1B0-F1
#
_cell.length_a   1.000
_cell.length_b   1.000
_cell.length_c   1.000
_cell.angle_alpha   90.00
_cell.angle_beta   90.00
_cell.angle_gamma   90.00
#
_symmetry.space_group_name_H-M   'P 1'
#
loop_
_entity.id
_entity.type
_entity.pdbx_description
1 polymer ?
#
loop_
_entity_poly.entity_id
_entity_poly.type
_entity_poly.pdbx_seq_one_letter_code
_entity_poly.pdbx_strand_id
1 'polypeptide(L)'
;LEIGSLAGVEIEAMRFGFDVVMKGSLADGARLEIIERPGQAWCLPCAKAVAVAQRFDACPECGSHQLQVTGGEEMRIKELEVE
;
A
#
# COMPACT_ATOMS: atom_id res chain seq x y z
N LEU A 1 2.79 -3.21 -9.66
CA LEU A 1 1.64 -3.13 -8.72
C LEU A 1 1.95 -2.09 -7.64
N GLU A 2 1.00 -1.24 -7.25
CA GLU A 2 1.11 -0.37 -6.07
C GLU A 2 0.24 -0.90 -4.94
N ILE A 3 0.79 -0.99 -3.72
CA ILE A 3 0.08 -1.41 -2.52
C ILE A 3 0.38 -0.44 -1.38
N GLY A 4 -0.66 0.11 -0.77
CA GLY A 4 -0.55 0.95 0.40
C GLY A 4 -0.34 0.16 1.70
N SER A 5 0.44 0.71 2.63
CA SER A 5 0.76 0.05 3.91
C SER A 5 -0.46 -0.15 4.83
N LEU A 6 -1.55 0.58 4.57
CA LEU A 6 -2.84 0.46 5.27
C LEU A 6 -3.87 -0.36 4.46
N ALA A 7 -3.49 -0.92 3.29
CA ALA A 7 -4.38 -1.73 2.47
C ALA A 7 -4.71 -3.11 3.10
N GLY A 8 -3.98 -3.50 4.16
CA GLY A 8 -4.20 -4.77 4.85
C GLY A 8 -3.74 -5.99 4.04
N VAL A 9 -2.83 -5.79 3.08
CA VAL A 9 -2.27 -6.85 2.24
C VAL A 9 -0.96 -7.32 2.85
N GLU A 10 -0.83 -8.63 3.03
CA GLU A 10 0.46 -9.27 3.30
C GLU A 10 1.20 -9.46 1.96
N ILE A 11 2.32 -8.75 1.80
CA ILE A 11 3.08 -8.65 0.54
C ILE A 11 3.74 -9.98 0.15
N GLU A 12 4.32 -10.71 1.10
CA GLU A 12 4.96 -12.00 0.86
C GLU A 12 3.93 -13.07 0.51
N ALA A 13 2.75 -13.05 1.14
CA ALA A 13 1.65 -13.94 0.76
C ALA A 13 1.14 -13.64 -0.66
N MET A 14 1.07 -12.36 -1.05
CA MET A 14 0.72 -11.95 -2.42
C MET A 14 1.76 -12.44 -3.43
N ARG A 15 3.06 -12.27 -3.15
CA ARG A 15 4.15 -12.75 -4.01
C ARG A 15 4.08 -14.26 -4.21
N PHE A 16 3.95 -15.00 -3.12
CA PHE A 16 3.80 -16.46 -3.17
C PHE A 16 2.57 -16.87 -3.98
N GLY A 17 1.42 -16.23 -3.71
CA GLY A 17 0.18 -16.50 -4.44
C GLY A 17 0.34 -16.26 -5.94
N PHE A 18 1.00 -15.17 -6.33
CA PHE A 18 1.29 -14.84 -7.73
C PHE A 18 2.12 -15.93 -8.41
N ASP A 19 3.24 -16.35 -7.82
CA ASP A 19 4.10 -17.39 -8.38
C ASP A 19 3.34 -18.71 -8.61
N VAL A 20 2.48 -19.07 -7.66
CA VAL A 20 1.66 -20.29 -7.74
C VAL A 20 0.65 -20.22 -8.89
N VAL A 21 -0.06 -19.11 -9.06
CA VAL A 21 -1.11 -18.99 -10.08
C VAL A 21 -0.56 -18.77 -11.49
N MET A 22 0.65 -18.21 -11.62
CA MET A 22 1.30 -18.00 -12.92
C MET A 22 1.85 -19.29 -13.52
N LYS A 23 2.31 -20.23 -12.68
CA LYS A 23 2.95 -21.46 -13.11
C LYS A 23 2.04 -22.29 -14.04
N GLY A 24 2.53 -22.62 -15.23
CA GLY A 24 1.79 -23.37 -16.25
C GLY A 24 0.66 -22.58 -16.93
N SER A 25 0.50 -21.29 -16.64
CA SER A 25 -0.43 -20.40 -17.34
C SER A 25 0.24 -19.77 -18.57
N LEU A 26 -0.51 -18.96 -19.33
CA LEU A 26 0.05 -18.14 -20.41
C LEU A 26 1.09 -17.13 -19.91
N ALA A 27 0.98 -16.73 -18.64
CA ALA A 27 1.86 -15.76 -18.00
C ALA A 27 2.93 -16.43 -17.11
N ASP A 28 3.25 -17.70 -17.35
CA ASP A 28 4.35 -18.37 -16.66
C ASP A 28 5.67 -17.61 -16.91
N GLY A 29 6.43 -17.38 -15.83
CA GLY A 29 7.64 -16.56 -15.86
C GLY A 29 7.41 -15.04 -15.82
N ALA A 30 6.16 -14.55 -15.73
CA ALA A 30 5.88 -13.14 -15.50
C ALA A 30 6.51 -12.64 -14.19
N ARG A 31 6.92 -11.37 -14.14
CA ARG A 31 7.53 -10.75 -12.96
C ARG A 31 6.53 -9.86 -12.23
N LEU A 32 6.42 -10.03 -10.91
CA LEU A 32 5.62 -9.16 -10.05
C LEU A 32 6.49 -8.15 -9.31
N GLU A 33 6.43 -6.90 -9.76
CA GLU A 33 7.00 -5.77 -9.06
C GLU A 33 5.95 -5.08 -8.19
N ILE A 34 6.26 -4.89 -6.91
CA ILE A 34 5.37 -4.26 -5.93
C ILE A 34 6.05 -2.99 -5.41
N ILE A 35 5.34 -1.89 -5.50
CA ILE A 35 5.73 -0.58 -4.98
C ILE A 35 4.86 -0.30 -3.76
N GLU A 36 5.49 -0.27 -2.58
CA GLU A 36 4.80 0.05 -1.34
C GLU A 36 4.58 1.57 -1.22
N ARG A 37 3.36 1.94 -0.84
CA ARG A 37 2.96 3.34 -0.64
C ARG A 37 2.75 3.56 0.87
N PRO A 38 3.43 4.55 1.48
CA PRO A 38 3.28 4.80 2.91
C PRO A 38 1.86 5.28 3.23
N GLY A 39 1.37 4.91 4.42
CA GLY A 39 0.18 5.49 5.02
C GLY A 39 0.35 6.99 5.20
N GLN A 40 -0.64 7.75 4.73
CA GLN A 40 -0.66 9.21 4.85
C GLN A 40 -1.98 9.65 5.45
N ALA A 41 -1.92 10.67 6.29
CA ALA A 41 -3.10 11.29 6.87
C ALA A 41 -2.94 12.82 6.93
N TRP A 42 -4.04 13.53 6.83
CA TRP A 42 -4.13 14.95 7.10
C TRP A 42 -4.46 15.20 8.58
N CYS A 43 -3.58 15.91 9.28
CA CYS A 43 -3.80 16.31 10.66
C CYS A 43 -4.58 17.62 10.71
N LEU A 44 -5.78 17.62 11.31
CA LEU A 44 -6.61 18.83 11.40
C LEU A 44 -5.95 19.92 12.27
N PRO A 45 -5.41 19.63 13.47
CA PRO A 45 -4.73 20.65 14.28
C PRO A 45 -3.45 21.21 13.66
N CYS A 46 -2.64 20.37 13.00
CA CYS A 46 -1.40 20.82 12.39
C CYS A 46 -1.58 21.42 10.99
N ALA A 47 -2.76 21.21 10.38
CA ALA A 47 -3.06 21.55 8.99
C ALA A 47 -1.97 21.09 8.00
N LYS A 48 -1.51 19.84 8.16
CA LYS A 48 -0.47 19.25 7.29
C LYS A 48 -0.67 17.74 7.10
N ALA A 49 -0.11 17.24 6.00
CA ALA A 49 0.01 15.82 5.75
C ALA A 49 1.13 15.24 6.65
N VAL A 50 0.85 14.08 7.25
CA VAL A 50 1.78 13.33 8.09
C VAL A 50 1.76 11.86 7.69
N ALA A 51 2.89 11.18 7.87
CA ALA A 51 2.95 9.73 7.72
C ALA A 51 2.30 9.05 8.93
N VAL A 52 1.60 7.95 8.68
CA VAL A 52 1.01 7.09 9.71
C VAL A 52 1.34 5.63 9.39
N ALA A 53 1.64 4.84 10.40
CA ALA A 53 1.99 3.43 10.23
C ALA A 53 0.74 2.54 10.22
N GLN A 54 -0.27 2.92 10.99
CA GLN A 54 -1.53 2.19 11.15
C GLN A 54 -2.71 3.14 11.30
N ARG A 55 -3.92 2.61 11.14
CA ARG A 55 -5.14 3.36 11.45
C ARG A 55 -5.16 3.71 12.93
N PHE A 56 -5.69 4.90 13.23
CA PHE A 56 -5.81 5.45 14.60
C PHE A 56 -4.51 5.85 15.30
N ASP A 57 -3.37 5.86 14.59
CA ASP A 57 -2.17 6.49 15.10
C ASP A 57 -2.43 7.93 15.54
N ALA A 58 -1.67 8.40 16.53
CA ALA A 58 -1.62 9.80 16.88
C ALA A 58 -0.77 10.57 15.86
N CYS A 59 -1.05 11.86 15.68
CA CYS A 59 -0.21 12.71 14.85
C CYS A 59 1.22 12.73 15.44
N PRO A 60 2.27 12.40 14.65
CA PRO A 60 3.64 12.35 15.17
C PRO A 60 4.18 13.71 15.62
N GLU A 61 3.46 14.78 15.29
CA GLU A 61 3.90 16.16 15.46
C GLU A 61 3.22 16.85 16.65
N CYS A 62 1.94 16.55 16.90
CA CYS A 62 1.18 17.16 17.99
C CYS A 62 0.50 16.17 18.94
N GLY A 63 0.56 14.87 18.67
CA GLY A 63 -0.10 13.83 19.47
C GLY A 63 -1.63 13.75 19.32
N SER A 64 -2.26 14.59 18.49
CA SER A 64 -3.71 14.54 18.28
C SER A 64 -4.13 13.34 17.43
N HIS A 65 -5.29 12.76 17.74
CA HIS A 65 -5.94 11.71 16.93
C HIS A 65 -6.92 12.27 15.89
N GLN A 66 -7.01 13.59 15.73
CA GLN A 66 -7.84 14.24 14.71
C GLN A 66 -7.15 14.18 13.34
N LEU A 67 -6.97 12.96 12.85
CA LEU A 67 -6.34 12.62 11.59
C LEU A 67 -7.38 12.07 10.61
N GLN A 68 -7.29 12.50 9.35
CA GLN A 68 -8.06 11.92 8.25
C GLN A 68 -7.09 11.17 7.34
N VAL A 69 -7.27 9.86 7.17
CA VAL A 69 -6.42 9.09 6.24
C VAL A 69 -6.66 9.61 4.81
N THR A 70 -5.57 9.88 4.10
CA THR A 70 -5.58 10.44 2.75
C THR A 70 -4.82 9.58 1.74
N GLY A 71 -4.14 8.52 2.18
CA GLY A 71 -3.42 7.60 1.28
C GLY A 71 -2.82 6.41 2.00
N GLY A 72 -2.36 5.44 1.20
CA GLY A 72 -1.82 4.18 1.67
C GLY A 72 -2.88 3.11 1.93
N GLU A 73 -4.13 3.32 1.51
CA GLU A 73 -5.20 2.31 1.59
C GLU A 73 -5.42 1.58 0.26
N GLU A 74 -4.83 2.10 -0.82
CA GLU A 74 -5.01 1.64 -2.18
C GLU A 74 -4.22 0.37 -2.51
N MET A 75 -4.80 -0.50 -3.34
CA MET A 75 -4.08 -1.53 -4.09
C MET A 75 -4.51 -1.41 -5.55
N ARG A 76 -3.55 -1.19 -6.46
CA ARG A 76 -3.86 -0.96 -7.88
C ARG A 76 -2.74 -1.41 -8.81
N ILE A 77 -3.11 -1.83 -10.02
CA ILE A 77 -2.16 -2.05 -11.10
C ILE A 77 -1.66 -0.68 -11.56
N LYS A 78 -0.37 -0.42 -11.36
CA LYS A 78 0.29 0.79 -11.84
C LYS A 78 0.62 0.67 -13.33
N GLU A 79 1.11 -0.49 -13.72
CA GLU A 79 1.62 -0.79 -15.04
C GLU A 79 1.53 -2.29 -15.30
N LEU A 80 1.34 -2.66 -16.56
CA LEU A 80 1.32 -4.03 -17.05
C LEU A 80 1.94 -4.01 -18.46
N GLU A 81 3.00 -4.79 -18.64
CA GLU A 81 3.73 -4.94 -19.90
C GLU A 81 3.46 -6.34 -20.48
N VAL A 82 3.31 -6.42 -21.80
CA VAL A 82 3.07 -7.68 -22.54
C VAL A 82 3.90 -7.66 -23.81
N GLU A 83 4.57 -8.77 -24.11
CA GLU A 83 5.32 -9.01 -25.37
C GLU A 83 4.57 -9.97 -26.29
#